data_AF-A0AAV5L9A3-F1
#
_entry.id   AF-A0AAV5L9A3-F1
#
_cell.length_a   1.000
_cell.length_b   1.000
_cell.length_c   1.000
_cell.angle_alpha   90.00
_cell.angle_beta   90.00
_cell.angle_gamma   90.00
#
_symmetry.space_group_name_H-M   'P 1'
#
loop_
_entity.id
_entity.type
_entity.pdbx_description
1 polymer ?
#
loop_
_entity_poly.entity_id
_entity_poly.type
_entity_poly.pdbx_seq_one_letter_code
_entity_poly.pdbx_strand_id
1 'polypeptide(L)'
;MNVDIMNVDKRIFWYALSLQKLYDTPGVHLHHRQAAVVNSEDLPALAPQSRLRGQSFPVAPGNGLEGSSNGLNGFSIFWGGLVRIDVLKVLPETRLTFYGPKALQIHVVSTDKADEFYQKELGVLLTPPTGKERVDDWRGLETMHQLQINFEDAKGPASDVAISGLGWIAVEPVGRSLTNSDNDVEETAKELHFAVHVPRPVEIFVRPPMPVGKAGAEWYQYRELTEKEEEIRPKWYF
;
A
#
# COMPACT_ATOMS: atom_id res chain seq x y z
N MET A 1 -11.61 37.09 -71.09
CA MET A 1 -10.23 36.80 -70.67
C MET A 1 -10.29 35.74 -69.60
N ASN A 2 -9.69 34.60 -69.88
CA ASN A 2 -9.34 33.56 -68.92
C ASN A 2 -8.58 34.17 -67.73
N VAL A 3 -8.96 33.79 -66.52
CA VAL A 3 -7.99 33.41 -65.48
C VAL A 3 -8.62 32.28 -64.66
N ASP A 4 -8.23 31.04 -64.97
CA ASP A 4 -8.33 29.90 -64.08
C ASP A 4 -7.49 30.18 -62.82
N ILE A 5 -8.14 30.40 -61.68
CA ILE A 5 -7.46 30.41 -60.37
C ILE A 5 -7.75 29.08 -59.69
N MET A 6 -6.81 28.17 -59.96
CA MET A 6 -6.28 27.15 -59.06
C MET A 6 -7.29 26.34 -58.24
N ASN A 7 -7.58 25.18 -58.83
CA ASN A 7 -7.53 23.86 -58.21
C ASN A 7 -6.56 23.76 -57.01
N VAL A 8 -6.94 24.27 -55.83
CA VAL A 8 -6.27 23.97 -54.57
C VAL A 8 -6.87 22.67 -54.04
N ASP A 9 -6.08 21.63 -54.25
CA ASP A 9 -6.31 20.22 -54.02
C ASP A 9 -7.07 19.93 -52.71
N LYS A 10 -8.35 19.52 -52.82
CA LYS A 10 -9.13 18.93 -51.71
C LYS A 10 -8.43 17.69 -51.11
N ARG A 11 -7.38 17.16 -51.74
CA ARG A 11 -6.53 16.11 -51.16
C ARG A 11 -5.66 16.60 -50.02
N ILE A 12 -5.22 17.87 -50.01
CA ILE A 12 -4.36 18.39 -48.93
C ILE A 12 -5.13 18.52 -47.60
N PHE A 13 -6.44 18.79 -47.65
CA PHE A 13 -7.28 18.87 -46.45
C PHE A 13 -7.48 17.52 -45.75
N TRP A 14 -7.31 16.39 -46.47
CA TRP A 14 -7.31 15.05 -45.89
C TRP A 14 -5.95 14.61 -45.34
N TYR A 15 -4.86 15.26 -45.72
CA TYR A 15 -3.52 14.94 -45.20
C TYR A 15 -3.24 15.54 -43.81
N ALA A 16 -4.07 16.49 -43.33
CA ALA A 16 -3.90 17.15 -42.04
C ALA A 16 -4.70 16.51 -40.88
N LEU A 17 -5.44 15.43 -41.13
CA LEU A 17 -5.88 14.52 -40.08
C LEU A 17 -4.85 13.41 -39.99
N SER A 18 -3.74 13.70 -39.30
CA SER A 18 -2.80 12.65 -38.92
C SER A 18 -3.60 11.57 -38.18
N LEU A 19 -3.88 10.45 -38.85
CA LEU A 19 -4.37 9.23 -38.22
C LEU A 19 -3.25 8.77 -37.29
N GLN A 20 -3.20 9.33 -36.09
CA GLN A 20 -2.27 8.89 -35.06
C GLN A 20 -2.62 7.44 -34.78
N LYS A 21 -1.71 6.55 -35.17
CA LYS A 21 -1.84 5.12 -34.94
C LYS A 21 -1.41 4.83 -33.52
N LEU A 22 -2.32 4.29 -32.72
CA LEU A 22 -2.00 3.70 -31.43
C LEU A 22 -1.54 2.26 -31.68
N TYR A 23 -0.29 1.96 -31.36
CA TYR A 23 0.24 0.60 -31.47
C TYR A 23 0.19 -0.06 -30.10
N ASP A 24 -0.47 -1.21 -30.03
CA ASP A 24 -0.44 -2.06 -28.85
C ASP A 24 0.93 -2.75 -28.78
N THR A 25 1.56 -2.70 -27.61
CA THR A 25 2.87 -3.32 -27.36
C THR A 25 2.69 -4.50 -26.43
N PRO A 26 3.43 -5.62 -26.61
CA PRO A 26 3.37 -6.74 -25.68
C PRO A 26 3.52 -6.30 -24.22
N GLY A 27 2.62 -6.79 -23.35
CA GLY A 27 2.62 -6.42 -21.94
C GLY A 27 3.89 -6.89 -21.22
N VAL A 28 4.47 -6.00 -20.40
CA VAL A 28 5.64 -6.34 -19.57
C VAL A 28 5.16 -7.01 -18.28
N HIS A 29 5.65 -8.21 -18.03
CA HIS A 29 5.44 -8.90 -16.77
C HIS A 29 6.44 -8.41 -15.72
N LEU A 30 5.96 -7.97 -14.57
CA LEU A 30 6.78 -7.42 -13.48
C LEU A 30 6.90 -8.44 -12.35
N HIS A 31 8.07 -9.09 -12.27
CA HIS A 31 8.36 -10.17 -11.33
C HIS A 31 8.33 -9.75 -9.86
N HIS A 32 8.48 -8.45 -9.59
CA HIS A 32 8.49 -7.93 -8.23
C HIS A 32 7.10 -7.71 -7.64
N ARG A 33 6.03 -8.05 -8.37
CA ARG A 33 4.65 -7.93 -7.90
C ARG A 33 4.24 -9.19 -7.13
N GLN A 34 3.45 -9.02 -6.08
CA GLN A 34 2.84 -10.12 -5.33
C GLN A 34 2.07 -11.10 -6.25
N ALA A 35 1.35 -10.57 -7.24
CA ALA A 35 0.64 -11.36 -8.24
C ALA A 35 1.56 -12.20 -9.16
N ALA A 36 2.86 -11.92 -9.22
CA ALA A 36 3.82 -12.70 -10.00
C ALA A 36 4.39 -13.91 -9.23
N VAL A 37 4.23 -13.94 -7.90
CA VAL A 37 4.79 -14.98 -7.03
C VAL A 37 3.75 -15.95 -6.50
N VAL A 38 2.47 -15.53 -6.46
CA VAL A 38 1.37 -16.42 -6.07
C VAL A 38 0.97 -17.31 -7.23
N ASN A 39 0.49 -18.50 -6.91
CA ASN A 39 -0.06 -19.42 -7.88
C ASN A 39 -1.34 -18.84 -8.54
N SER A 40 -1.61 -19.23 -9.80
CA SER A 40 -2.72 -18.73 -10.62
C SER A 40 -4.11 -18.88 -9.97
N GLU A 41 -4.34 -19.95 -9.23
CA GLU A 41 -5.61 -20.24 -8.56
C GLU A 41 -5.88 -19.28 -7.40
N ASP A 42 -4.84 -18.66 -6.83
CA ASP A 42 -4.96 -17.67 -5.76
C ASP A 42 -5.03 -16.22 -6.26
N LEU A 43 -4.72 -15.97 -7.55
CA LEU A 43 -4.79 -14.62 -8.15
C LEU A 43 -6.14 -13.91 -7.96
N PRO A 44 -7.30 -14.59 -8.05
CA PRO A 44 -8.59 -13.94 -7.81
C PRO A 44 -8.71 -13.34 -6.40
N ALA A 45 -8.02 -13.90 -5.39
CA ALA A 45 -8.03 -13.36 -4.03
C ALA A 45 -7.27 -12.03 -3.93
N LEU A 46 -6.24 -11.84 -4.76
CA LEU A 46 -5.47 -10.58 -4.82
C LEU A 46 -6.17 -9.51 -5.68
N ALA A 47 -7.11 -9.88 -6.54
CA ALA A 47 -7.81 -8.94 -7.41
C ALA A 47 -8.88 -8.15 -6.63
N PRO A 48 -8.78 -6.80 -6.55
CA PRO A 48 -9.82 -6.00 -5.90
C PRO A 48 -11.14 -6.06 -6.68
N GLN A 49 -12.17 -6.67 -6.09
CA GLN A 49 -13.51 -6.76 -6.70
C GLN A 49 -14.39 -5.53 -6.43
N SER A 50 -13.93 -4.63 -5.57
CA SER A 50 -14.64 -3.41 -5.20
C SER A 50 -13.65 -2.35 -4.71
N ARG A 51 -14.14 -1.12 -4.49
CA ARG A 51 -13.34 -0.04 -3.91
C ARG A 51 -12.63 -0.52 -2.65
N LEU A 52 -11.32 -0.33 -2.59
CA LEU A 52 -10.52 -0.63 -1.40
C LEU A 52 -11.05 0.14 -0.19
N ARG A 53 -11.23 -0.58 0.91
CA ARG A 53 -11.58 -0.01 2.21
C ARG A 53 -10.44 -0.33 3.17
N GLY A 54 -10.05 0.67 3.96
CA GLY A 54 -9.05 0.48 5.01
C GLY A 54 -9.54 -0.57 6.00
N GLN A 55 -8.70 -1.58 6.23
CA GLN A 55 -8.91 -2.59 7.26
C GLN A 55 -7.95 -2.29 8.40
N SER A 56 -8.51 -1.80 9.50
CA SER A 56 -7.81 -1.69 10.78
C SER A 56 -8.38 -2.77 11.69
N PHE A 57 -7.53 -3.41 12.48
CA PHE A 57 -8.00 -4.39 13.44
C PHE A 57 -8.27 -3.69 14.77
N PRO A 58 -9.43 -3.94 15.41
CA PRO A 58 -9.63 -3.49 16.78
C PRO A 58 -8.65 -4.26 17.67
N VAL A 59 -7.98 -3.54 18.55
CA VAL A 59 -7.35 -4.14 19.73
C VAL A 59 -8.49 -4.78 20.53
N ALA A 60 -8.72 -6.09 20.35
CA ALA A 60 -9.88 -6.76 20.91
C ALA A 60 -9.67 -7.09 22.40
N PRO A 61 -10.71 -6.92 23.26
CA PRO A 61 -10.72 -7.45 24.61
C PRO A 61 -10.56 -8.96 24.58
N GLY A 62 -9.48 -9.47 25.19
CA GLY A 62 -9.24 -10.91 25.35
C GLY A 62 -8.06 -11.49 24.56
N ASN A 63 -7.46 -10.75 23.63
CA ASN A 63 -6.24 -11.20 22.92
C ASN A 63 -4.93 -10.93 23.70
N GLY A 64 -5.01 -10.60 24.98
CA GLY A 64 -3.84 -10.16 25.78
C GLY A 64 -3.30 -8.77 25.41
N LEU A 65 -3.83 -8.12 24.36
CA LEU A 65 -3.53 -6.71 24.06
C LEU A 65 -4.20 -5.75 25.04
N GLU A 66 -5.34 -6.11 25.64
CA GLU A 66 -5.97 -5.32 26.69
C GLU A 66 -5.25 -5.53 28.02
N GLY A 67 -4.24 -4.68 28.27
CA GLY A 67 -3.40 -4.72 29.46
C GLY A 67 -1.93 -4.44 29.19
N SER A 68 -1.49 -4.50 27.92
CA SER A 68 -0.13 -4.11 27.55
C SER A 68 -0.06 -2.59 27.41
N SER A 69 0.66 -1.93 28.33
CA SER A 69 1.03 -0.51 28.21
C SER A 69 1.78 -0.18 26.92
N ASN A 70 2.27 -1.19 26.21
CA ASN A 70 3.17 -1.04 25.07
C ASN A 70 2.44 -1.13 23.71
N GLY A 71 1.11 -1.13 23.67
CA GLY A 71 0.36 -1.11 22.40
C GLY A 71 0.65 -2.31 21.49
N LEU A 72 1.03 -2.05 20.23
CA LEU A 72 1.34 -3.09 19.25
C LEU A 72 2.77 -3.64 19.34
N ASN A 73 3.63 -3.11 20.22
CA ASN A 73 5.01 -3.58 20.34
C ASN A 73 5.06 -5.07 20.73
N GLY A 74 5.88 -5.85 20.03
CA GLY A 74 6.00 -7.30 20.26
C GLY A 74 4.90 -8.15 19.64
N PHE A 75 4.08 -7.58 18.74
CA PHE A 75 3.13 -8.31 17.91
C PHE A 75 3.60 -8.43 16.46
N SER A 76 3.24 -9.55 15.84
CA SER A 76 3.39 -9.83 14.42
C SER A 76 2.02 -9.87 13.76
N ILE A 77 1.91 -9.19 12.62
CA ILE A 77 0.67 -9.05 11.87
C ILE A 77 0.85 -9.74 10.52
N PHE A 78 0.01 -10.73 10.24
CA PHE A 78 -0.05 -11.43 8.97
C PHE A 78 -1.16 -10.85 8.10
N TRP A 79 -0.87 -10.65 6.82
CA TRP A 79 -1.85 -10.29 5.80
C TRP A 79 -1.95 -11.43 4.78
N GLY A 80 -2.93 -12.31 5.00
CA GLY A 80 -2.93 -13.66 4.43
C GLY A 80 -1.65 -14.42 4.79
N GLY A 81 -1.22 -15.35 3.92
CA GLY A 81 0.10 -15.99 3.99
C GLY A 81 1.18 -15.24 3.22
N LEU A 82 0.94 -13.99 2.81
CA LEU A 82 1.76 -13.27 1.83
C LEU A 82 2.68 -12.21 2.43
N VAL A 83 2.33 -11.66 3.58
CA VAL A 83 3.11 -10.60 4.25
C VAL A 83 3.04 -10.82 5.75
N ARG A 84 4.16 -10.62 6.43
CA ARG A 84 4.25 -10.53 7.89
C ARG A 84 4.92 -9.22 8.28
N ILE A 85 4.35 -8.51 9.24
CA ILE A 85 4.94 -7.30 9.82
C ILE A 85 5.19 -7.55 11.29
N ASP A 86 6.45 -7.56 11.71
CA ASP A 86 6.83 -7.54 13.12
C ASP A 86 6.91 -6.09 13.59
N VAL A 87 6.14 -5.76 14.62
CA VAL A 87 6.10 -4.42 15.21
C VAL A 87 7.13 -4.34 16.33
N LEU A 88 8.26 -3.70 16.03
CA LEU A 88 9.44 -3.69 16.91
C LEU A 88 9.40 -2.55 17.91
N LYS A 89 9.15 -1.34 17.41
CA LYS A 89 9.10 -0.10 18.21
C LYS A 89 8.06 0.85 17.65
N VAL A 90 6.97 1.09 18.36
CA VAL A 90 5.92 2.05 17.97
C VAL A 90 5.34 2.78 19.19
N LEU A 91 4.64 3.89 18.97
CA LEU A 91 3.84 4.51 20.03
C LEU A 91 2.69 3.59 20.45
N PRO A 92 2.28 3.58 21.73
CA PRO A 92 1.20 2.71 22.22
C PRO A 92 -0.10 2.80 21.42
N GLU A 93 -0.50 3.98 20.95
CA GLU A 93 -1.73 4.13 20.16
C GLU A 93 -1.52 4.07 18.64
N THR A 94 -0.33 3.71 18.15
CA THR A 94 -0.04 3.58 16.72
C THR A 94 -1.06 2.69 16.02
N ARG A 95 -1.60 3.16 14.90
CA ARG A 95 -2.57 2.42 14.09
C ARG A 95 -1.94 2.03 12.76
N LEU A 96 -2.22 0.79 12.35
CA LEU A 96 -1.89 0.28 11.04
C LEU A 96 -3.18 0.02 10.29
N THR A 97 -3.34 0.67 9.13
CA THR A 97 -4.53 0.55 8.30
C THR A 97 -4.15 -0.06 6.96
N PHE A 98 -4.69 -1.24 6.68
CA PHE A 98 -4.35 -2.03 5.49
C PHE A 98 -5.30 -1.70 4.34
N TYR A 99 -4.73 -1.30 3.21
CA TYR A 99 -5.45 -1.00 1.98
C TYR A 99 -5.06 -2.00 0.90
N GLY A 100 -5.91 -3.00 0.72
CA GLY A 100 -5.76 -4.03 -0.32
C GLY A 100 -6.97 -4.96 -0.36
N PRO A 101 -6.83 -6.14 -0.99
CA PRO A 101 -7.96 -7.00 -1.31
C PRO A 101 -8.66 -7.49 -0.05
N LYS A 102 -9.99 -7.31 0.00
CA LYS A 102 -10.82 -7.69 1.16
C LYS A 102 -10.76 -9.20 1.47
N ALA A 103 -10.46 -10.02 0.47
CA ALA A 103 -10.35 -11.46 0.63
C ALA A 103 -9.17 -11.88 1.52
N LEU A 104 -8.11 -11.06 1.60
CA LEU A 104 -6.97 -11.35 2.48
C LEU A 104 -7.27 -10.88 3.90
N GLN A 105 -7.35 -11.85 4.81
CA GLN A 105 -7.59 -11.61 6.22
C GLN A 105 -6.32 -11.12 6.92
N ILE A 106 -6.53 -10.40 8.02
CA ILE A 106 -5.45 -9.89 8.87
C ILE A 106 -5.49 -10.68 10.19
N HIS A 107 -4.36 -11.25 10.57
CA HIS A 107 -4.21 -11.99 11.81
C HIS A 107 -3.09 -11.38 12.65
N VAL A 108 -3.34 -11.19 13.95
CA VAL A 108 -2.37 -10.62 14.88
C VAL A 108 -2.00 -11.67 15.91
N VAL A 109 -0.71 -11.90 16.10
CA VAL A 109 -0.17 -12.85 17.08
C VAL A 109 1.03 -12.24 17.78
N SER A 110 1.37 -12.76 18.96
CA SER A 110 2.59 -12.36 19.66
C SER A 110 3.83 -12.79 18.86
N THR A 111 4.84 -11.93 18.74
CA THR A 111 6.00 -12.15 17.87
C THR A 111 6.80 -13.40 18.22
N ASP A 112 6.86 -13.77 19.50
CA ASP A 112 7.48 -15.02 19.99
C ASP A 112 6.81 -16.29 19.44
N LYS A 113 5.54 -16.21 19.02
CA LYS A 113 4.76 -17.33 18.46
C LYS A 113 4.56 -17.22 16.96
N ALA A 114 5.06 -16.17 16.32
CA ALA A 114 4.73 -15.86 14.94
C ALA A 114 5.30 -16.90 13.95
N ASP A 115 6.49 -17.44 14.20
CA ASP A 115 7.07 -18.49 13.35
C ASP A 115 6.26 -19.79 13.43
N GLU A 116 5.93 -20.25 14.65
CA GLU A 116 5.11 -21.44 14.87
C GLU A 116 3.70 -21.27 14.27
N PHE A 117 3.09 -20.11 14.49
CA PHE A 117 1.78 -19.78 13.93
C PHE A 117 1.80 -19.79 12.40
N TYR A 118 2.82 -19.19 11.78
CA TYR A 118 2.96 -19.21 10.32
C TYR A 118 3.10 -20.63 9.79
N GLN A 119 3.98 -21.44 10.39
CA GLN A 119 4.18 -22.83 9.96
C GLN A 119 2.91 -23.67 10.06
N LYS A 120 2.10 -23.47 11.11
CA LYS A 120 0.90 -24.25 11.37
C LYS A 120 -0.30 -23.80 10.54
N GLU A 121 -0.47 -22.50 10.37
CA GLU A 121 -1.71 -21.91 9.83
C GLU A 121 -1.61 -21.50 8.36
N LEU A 122 -0.42 -21.60 7.74
CA LEU A 122 -0.21 -21.43 6.31
C LEU A 122 -1.07 -22.42 5.51
N GLY A 123 -1.89 -21.90 4.60
CA GLY A 123 -2.86 -22.69 3.83
C GLY A 123 -4.16 -23.03 4.55
N VAL A 124 -4.30 -22.65 5.83
CA VAL A 124 -5.51 -22.85 6.65
C VAL A 124 -6.17 -21.49 6.93
N LEU A 125 -5.62 -20.72 7.87
CA LEU A 125 -6.06 -19.34 8.13
C LEU A 125 -5.28 -18.35 7.27
N LEU A 126 -3.98 -18.59 7.11
CA LEU A 126 -3.08 -17.75 6.34
C LEU A 126 -3.12 -18.16 4.87
N THR A 127 -4.14 -17.66 4.19
CA THR A 127 -4.36 -17.85 2.76
C THR A 127 -4.36 -16.50 2.04
N PRO A 128 -3.85 -16.42 0.81
CA PRO A 128 -3.13 -17.46 0.07
C PRO A 128 -1.67 -17.66 0.56
N PRO A 129 -0.97 -18.75 0.21
CA PRO A 129 -1.37 -19.86 -0.68
C PRO A 129 -2.53 -20.68 -0.09
N THR A 130 -3.44 -21.19 -0.93
CA THR A 130 -4.58 -22.01 -0.46
C THR A 130 -4.33 -23.49 -0.74
N GLY A 131 -4.62 -24.39 0.21
CA GLY A 131 -4.54 -25.84 -0.03
C GLY A 131 -3.10 -26.39 -0.09
N LYS A 132 -3.00 -27.71 0.15
CA LYS A 132 -1.72 -28.36 0.50
C LYS A 132 -0.65 -28.30 -0.59
N GLU A 133 -1.01 -28.61 -1.84
CA GLU A 133 -0.06 -28.61 -2.97
C GLU A 133 0.63 -27.25 -3.15
N ARG A 134 -0.14 -26.16 -3.07
CA ARG A 134 0.38 -24.81 -3.23
C ARG A 134 1.19 -24.33 -2.03
N VAL A 135 0.91 -24.86 -0.84
CA VAL A 135 1.74 -24.64 0.35
C VAL A 135 3.10 -25.35 0.21
N ASP A 136 3.12 -26.58 -0.31
CA ASP A 136 4.35 -27.34 -0.49
C ASP A 136 5.30 -26.65 -1.51
N ASP A 137 4.75 -26.00 -2.54
CA ASP A 137 5.50 -25.21 -3.53
C ASP A 137 5.77 -23.75 -3.09
N TRP A 138 5.22 -23.31 -1.96
CA TRP A 138 5.38 -21.94 -1.48
C TRP A 138 6.75 -21.72 -0.86
N ARG A 139 7.52 -20.81 -1.43
CA ARG A 139 8.87 -20.48 -0.93
C ARG A 139 8.88 -19.68 0.37
N GLY A 140 7.72 -19.20 0.82
CA GLY A 140 7.58 -18.46 2.08
C GLY A 140 8.01 -17.00 2.00
N LEU A 141 8.10 -16.38 3.18
CA LEU A 141 8.49 -14.97 3.35
C LEU A 141 10.01 -14.88 3.57
N GLU A 142 10.77 -15.14 2.51
CA GLU A 142 12.23 -15.31 2.61
C GLU A 142 13.02 -14.02 2.83
N THR A 143 12.41 -12.86 2.59
CA THR A 143 13.11 -11.57 2.66
C THR A 143 12.49 -10.71 3.74
N MET A 144 13.35 -10.20 4.62
CA MET A 144 12.99 -9.31 5.71
C MET A 144 13.62 -7.94 5.46
N HIS A 145 12.79 -6.91 5.53
CA HIS A 145 13.19 -5.52 5.41
C HIS A 145 12.97 -4.82 6.75
N GLN A 146 14.04 -4.29 7.33
CA GLN A 146 13.92 -3.39 8.48
C GLN A 146 13.56 -1.99 7.99
N LEU A 147 12.47 -1.45 8.53
CA LEU A 147 11.96 -0.12 8.20
C LEU A 147 12.04 0.76 9.44
N GLN A 148 12.64 1.94 9.26
CA GLN A 148 12.64 3.04 10.22
C GLN A 148 11.85 4.19 9.60
N ILE A 149 10.69 4.49 10.17
CA ILE A 149 9.77 5.51 9.69
C ILE A 149 9.80 6.66 10.67
N ASN A 150 10.29 7.80 10.20
CA ASN A 150 10.32 9.04 10.97
C ASN A 150 9.03 9.81 10.76
N PHE A 151 8.56 10.51 11.78
CA PHE A 151 7.37 11.37 11.70
C PHE A 151 7.54 12.66 12.48
N GLU A 152 6.97 13.74 11.95
CA GLU A 152 7.06 15.08 12.54
C GLU A 152 5.78 15.44 13.30
N ASP A 153 4.61 15.20 12.68
CA ASP A 153 3.30 15.55 13.20
C ASP A 153 2.38 14.31 13.30
N ALA A 154 1.65 14.18 14.40
CA ALA A 154 0.65 13.12 14.63
C ALA A 154 -0.76 13.46 14.09
N LYS A 155 -0.86 14.41 13.14
CA LYS A 155 -2.14 14.87 12.56
C LYS A 155 -2.66 13.98 11.43
N GLY A 156 -1.86 13.02 10.97
CA GLY A 156 -2.21 12.08 9.92
C GLY A 156 -1.24 10.91 9.89
N PRO A 157 -1.32 10.03 8.86
CA PRO A 157 -0.36 8.97 8.68
C PRO A 157 1.05 9.55 8.46
N ALA A 158 2.05 8.90 9.05
CA ALA A 158 3.45 9.24 8.83
C ALA A 158 3.90 8.83 7.42
N SER A 159 3.51 7.64 6.99
CA SER A 159 3.86 7.09 5.68
C SER A 159 2.95 5.93 5.28
N ASP A 160 3.03 5.55 4.01
CA ASP A 160 2.54 4.27 3.52
C ASP A 160 3.71 3.30 3.34
N VAL A 161 3.60 2.09 3.86
CA VAL A 161 4.43 0.95 3.46
C VAL A 161 3.73 0.24 2.31
N ALA A 162 4.20 0.46 1.09
CA ALA A 162 3.61 -0.13 -0.13
C ALA A 162 4.24 -1.50 -0.43
N ILE A 163 3.39 -2.49 -0.71
CA ILE A 163 3.76 -3.84 -1.09
C ILE A 163 3.36 -4.04 -2.55
N SER A 164 4.34 -4.21 -3.44
CA SER A 164 4.08 -4.18 -4.88
C SER A 164 3.13 -5.31 -5.30
N GLY A 165 2.10 -4.95 -6.07
CA GLY A 165 1.09 -5.90 -6.55
C GLY A 165 0.08 -6.39 -5.51
N LEU A 166 0.11 -5.89 -4.27
CA LEU A 166 -0.87 -6.22 -3.23
C LEU A 166 -1.65 -5.00 -2.74
N GLY A 167 -0.96 -3.96 -2.28
CA GLY A 167 -1.59 -2.83 -1.60
C GLY A 167 -0.61 -2.05 -0.76
N TRP A 168 -1.09 -1.36 0.28
CA TRP A 168 -0.23 -0.64 1.22
C TRP A 168 -0.80 -0.64 2.64
N ILE A 169 0.06 -0.30 3.58
CA ILE A 169 -0.26 -0.15 5.00
C ILE A 169 0.02 1.30 5.36
N ALA A 170 -1.03 2.04 5.72
CA ALA A 170 -0.87 3.38 6.26
C ALA A 170 -0.44 3.26 7.73
N VAL A 171 0.65 3.94 8.08
CA VAL A 171 1.23 3.94 9.43
C VAL A 171 0.88 5.26 10.10
N GLU A 172 0.00 5.21 11.10
CA GLU A 172 -0.49 6.39 11.81
C GLU A 172 0.06 6.41 13.25
N PRO A 173 1.06 7.27 13.55
CA PRO A 173 1.50 7.50 14.92
C PRO A 173 0.43 8.31 15.65
N VAL A 174 -0.55 7.63 16.25
CA VAL A 174 -1.47 8.28 17.17
C VAL A 174 -0.79 8.33 18.53
N GLY A 175 -0.77 9.51 19.15
CA GLY A 175 -0.29 9.67 20.52
C GLY A 175 -1.16 10.67 21.27
N ARG A 176 -1.70 10.30 22.43
CA ARG A 176 -2.43 11.24 23.31
C ARG A 176 -1.53 12.31 23.93
N SER A 177 -0.21 12.12 23.91
CA SER A 177 0.77 12.96 24.63
C SER A 177 1.34 14.12 23.81
N LEU A 178 1.13 14.19 22.50
CA LEU A 178 1.74 15.24 21.66
C LEU A 178 0.96 16.57 21.68
N THR A 179 -0.19 16.62 22.36
CA THR A 179 -1.06 17.81 22.44
C THR A 179 -0.86 18.64 23.71
N ASN A 180 -0.02 18.21 24.65
CA ASN A 180 0.34 19.02 25.81
C ASN A 180 1.79 19.44 25.70
N SER A 181 2.00 20.75 25.71
CA SER A 181 3.28 21.42 25.76
C SER A 181 4.10 20.94 26.97
N ASP A 182 5.05 20.04 26.74
CA ASP A 182 6.21 19.87 27.61
C ASP A 182 7.42 19.53 26.73
N ASN A 183 8.38 20.46 26.71
CA ASN A 183 9.56 20.49 25.84
C ASN A 183 10.67 19.50 26.23
N ASP A 184 10.35 18.33 26.80
CA ASP A 184 11.39 17.44 27.33
C ASP A 184 11.11 15.93 27.11
N VAL A 185 10.37 15.58 26.05
CA VAL A 185 10.26 14.18 25.61
C VAL A 185 11.23 13.93 24.47
N GLU A 186 12.21 13.09 24.79
CA GLU A 186 13.35 12.66 23.99
C GLU A 186 13.09 12.55 22.48
N GLU A 187 14.11 12.97 21.72
CA GLU A 187 14.33 12.81 20.27
C GLU A 187 14.07 11.37 19.75
N THR A 188 13.97 10.38 20.65
CA THR A 188 13.69 8.95 20.40
C THR A 188 12.22 8.60 20.14
N ALA A 189 11.27 9.53 20.38
CA ALA A 189 9.82 9.30 20.23
C ALA A 189 9.26 9.52 18.81
N LYS A 190 10.09 9.94 17.85
CA LYS A 190 9.67 10.28 16.47
C LYS A 190 9.94 9.19 15.43
N GLU A 191 10.32 8.00 15.87
CA GLU A 191 10.64 6.89 14.98
C GLU A 191 9.81 5.65 15.28
N LEU A 192 9.31 5.03 14.23
CA LEU A 192 8.59 3.77 14.26
C LEU A 192 9.41 2.71 13.53
N HIS A 193 9.65 1.57 14.17
CA HIS A 193 10.47 0.49 13.64
C HIS A 193 9.64 -0.76 13.38
N PHE A 194 9.78 -1.31 12.19
CA PHE A 194 9.09 -2.52 11.73
C PHE A 194 10.09 -3.47 11.04
N ALA A 195 9.83 -4.78 11.11
CA ALA A 195 10.45 -5.73 10.19
C ALA A 195 9.35 -6.34 9.30
N VAL A 196 9.44 -6.10 7.99
CA VAL A 196 8.45 -6.55 7.01
C VAL A 196 9.02 -7.73 6.24
N HIS A 197 8.35 -8.87 6.33
CA HIS A 197 8.71 -10.09 5.64
C HIS A 197 7.79 -10.32 4.44
N VAL A 198 8.38 -10.56 3.28
CA VAL A 198 7.71 -10.79 2.00
C VAL A 198 8.43 -11.89 1.20
N PRO A 199 7.81 -12.46 0.16
CA PRO A 199 8.50 -13.35 -0.76
C PRO A 199 9.66 -12.62 -1.45
N ARG A 200 10.76 -13.33 -1.70
CA ARG A 200 12.02 -12.74 -2.19
C ARG A 200 11.90 -11.77 -3.36
N PRO A 201 11.10 -12.05 -4.42
CA PRO A 201 11.00 -11.12 -5.54
C PRO A 201 10.23 -9.84 -5.21
N VAL A 202 9.34 -9.88 -4.20
CA VAL A 202 8.36 -8.82 -3.97
C VAL A 202 9.05 -7.59 -3.40
N GLU A 203 8.89 -6.47 -4.09
CA GLU A 203 9.41 -5.19 -3.64
C GLU A 203 8.48 -4.51 -2.64
N ILE A 204 9.09 -3.90 -1.62
CA ILE A 204 8.41 -3.01 -0.69
C ILE A 204 9.08 -1.64 -0.70
N PHE A 205 8.31 -0.59 -0.49
CA PHE A 205 8.86 0.77 -0.40
C PHE A 205 8.01 1.65 0.51
N VAL A 206 8.67 2.54 1.24
CA VAL A 206 8.03 3.58 2.05
C VAL A 206 7.80 4.80 1.17
N ARG A 207 6.60 5.36 1.21
CA ARG A 207 6.23 6.55 0.44
C ARG A 207 5.41 7.54 1.28
N PRO A 208 5.26 8.80 0.83
CA PRO A 208 4.30 9.72 1.42
C PRO A 208 2.89 9.12 1.44
N PRO A 209 2.12 9.36 2.51
CA PRO A 209 0.82 8.75 2.68
C PRO A 209 -0.16 9.23 1.61
N MET A 210 -1.02 8.33 1.13
CA MET A 210 -2.09 8.71 0.22
C MET A 210 -3.26 9.36 0.98
N PRO A 211 -3.85 10.46 0.47
CA PRO A 211 -5.03 11.08 1.06
C PRO A 211 -6.28 10.25 0.77
N VAL A 212 -6.56 9.27 1.61
CA VAL A 212 -7.73 8.38 1.43
C VAL A 212 -8.91 8.84 2.27
N GLY A 213 -10.07 8.98 1.62
CA GLY A 213 -11.34 9.26 2.29
C GLY A 213 -11.42 10.67 2.90
N LYS A 214 -12.33 10.85 3.87
CA LYS A 214 -12.57 12.16 4.49
C LYS A 214 -11.40 12.61 5.38
N ALA A 215 -10.81 11.68 6.14
CA ALA A 215 -9.64 11.97 6.97
C ALA A 215 -8.46 12.45 6.13
N GLY A 216 -8.24 11.86 4.95
CA GLY A 216 -7.24 12.32 3.97
C GLY A 216 -7.35 13.80 3.62
N ALA A 217 -8.59 14.30 3.48
CA ALA A 217 -8.82 15.69 3.11
C ALA A 217 -8.51 16.69 4.25
N GLU A 218 -8.43 16.24 5.51
CA GLU A 218 -8.18 17.09 6.67
C GLU A 218 -6.69 17.41 6.85
N TRP A 219 -5.80 16.49 6.46
CA TRP A 219 -4.35 16.66 6.64
C TRP A 219 -3.60 16.88 5.32
N TYR A 220 -4.14 16.46 4.18
CA TYR A 220 -3.44 16.60 2.90
C TYR A 220 -3.52 18.02 2.37
N GLN A 221 -2.36 18.66 2.25
CA GLN A 221 -2.23 19.96 1.62
C GLN A 221 -2.09 19.78 0.12
N TYR A 222 -3.13 20.16 -0.62
CA TYR A 222 -3.05 20.20 -2.08
C TYR A 222 -2.00 21.21 -2.49
N ARG A 223 -1.12 20.81 -3.40
CA ARG A 223 -0.20 21.76 -4.04
C ARG A 223 -1.04 22.71 -4.88
N GLU A 224 -0.98 24.01 -4.57
CA GLU A 224 -1.50 25.03 -5.46
C GLU A 224 -0.70 24.98 -6.79
N LEU A 225 -1.42 25.02 -7.90
CA LEU A 225 -0.81 25.07 -9.22
C LEU A 225 -0.36 26.51 -9.48
N THR A 226 0.76 26.66 -10.18
CA THR A 226 1.12 27.97 -10.72
C THR A 226 0.19 28.33 -11.89
N GLU A 227 0.02 29.62 -12.19
CA GLU A 227 -0.80 30.09 -13.33
C GLU A 227 -0.40 29.39 -14.64
N LYS A 228 0.90 29.18 -14.86
CA LYS A 228 1.43 28.46 -16.03
C LYS A 228 0.99 26.99 -16.07
N GLU A 229 0.95 26.32 -14.92
CA GLU A 229 0.51 24.92 -14.84
C GLU A 229 -0.99 24.78 -15.01
N GLU A 230 -1.77 25.77 -14.55
CA GLU A 230 -3.21 25.84 -14.80
C GLU A 230 -3.53 26.02 -16.28
N GLU A 231 -2.78 26.87 -17.00
CA GLU A 231 -2.97 27.09 -18.44
C GLU A 231 -2.70 25.83 -19.28
N ILE A 232 -1.70 25.02 -18.89
CA ILE A 232 -1.30 23.79 -19.59
C ILE A 232 -2.20 22.61 -19.22
N ARG A 233 -2.97 22.71 -18.13
CA ARG A 233 -3.84 21.64 -17.67
C ARG A 233 -4.85 21.26 -18.76
N PRO A 234 -4.98 19.97 -19.11
CA PRO A 234 -5.98 19.51 -20.06
C PRO A 234 -7.38 19.97 -19.65
N LYS A 235 -8.02 20.78 -20.50
CA LYS A 235 -9.38 21.25 -20.29
C LYS A 235 -10.34 20.12 -20.64
N TRP A 236 -11.15 19.72 -19.65
CA TRP A 236 -12.24 18.77 -19.86
C TRP A 236 -13.42 19.55 -20.43
N TYR A 237 -13.77 19.24 -21.68
CA TYR A 237 -15.03 19.70 -22.27
C TYR A 237 -16.04 18.57 -22.06
N PHE A 238 -17.01 18.79 -21.17
CA PHE A 238 -18.13 17.89 -20.95
C PHE A 238 -19.24 18.15 -21.97
#